data_AF-A0A7K4L465-F1
#
_entry.id   AF-A0A7K4L465-F1
#
_cell.length_a   1.000
_cell.length_b   1.000
_cell.length_c   1.000
_cell.angle_alpha   90.00
_cell.angle_beta   90.00
_cell.angle_gamma   90.00
#
_symmetry.space_group_name_H-M   'P 1'
#
loop_
_entity.id
_entity.type
_entity.pdbx_description
1 polymer ?
#
loop_
_entity_poly.entity_id
_entity_poly.type
_entity_poly.pdbx_seq_one_letter_code
_entity_poly.pdbx_strand_id
1 'polypeptide(L)' 'MDHAVRLEDLPIRVVCASTCYRPETDAGREAWGLYRVHHFTKVEMFAVTANETGAESDALLAELVALQKEMFSELGLHYR' A
#
# COMPACT_ATOMS: atom_id res chain seq x y z
N MET A 1 12.21 11.76 -14.02
CA MET A 1 11.13 12.70 -14.40
C MET A 1 10.65 13.27 -13.09
N ASP A 2 10.95 14.54 -12.84
CA ASP A 2 10.68 15.21 -11.58
C ASP A 2 9.47 16.11 -11.79
N HIS A 3 8.31 15.67 -11.31
CA HIS A 3 7.04 16.34 -11.48
C HIS A 3 6.61 17.05 -10.19
N ALA A 4 6.01 18.23 -10.34
CA ALA A 4 5.33 18.92 -9.25
C ALA A 4 3.82 18.72 -9.38
N VAL A 5 3.14 18.62 -8.23
CA VAL A 5 1.68 18.55 -8.12
C VAL A 5 1.16 19.87 -7.54
N ARG A 6 -0.05 20.28 -7.91
CA ARG A 6 -0.62 21.54 -7.40
C ARG A 6 -1.20 21.29 -6.01
N LEU A 7 -1.07 22.27 -5.13
CA LEU A 7 -1.56 22.17 -3.75
C LEU A 7 -3.08 21.89 -3.71
N GLU A 8 -3.84 22.49 -4.62
CA GLU A 8 -5.30 22.28 -4.77
C GLU A 8 -5.70 20.87 -5.19
N ASP A 9 -4.77 20.06 -5.73
CA ASP A 9 -5.02 18.67 -6.11
C ASP A 9 -4.77 17.69 -4.94
N LEU A 10 -4.22 18.18 -3.82
CA LEU A 10 -3.85 17.35 -2.68
C LEU A 10 -5.05 17.14 -1.71
N PRO A 11 -5.23 15.94 -1.14
CA PRO A 11 -4.41 14.74 -1.32
C PRO A 11 -4.77 13.99 -2.61
N ILE A 12 -3.76 13.63 -3.39
CA ILE A 12 -3.90 12.75 -4.55
C ILE A 12 -3.87 11.31 -4.04
N ARG A 13 -4.90 10.52 -4.38
CA ARG A 13 -5.01 9.09 -4.07
C ARG A 13 -5.06 8.30 -5.35
N VAL A 14 -4.25 7.27 -5.45
CA VAL A 14 -4.14 6.41 -6.64
C VAL A 14 -4.20 4.95 -6.21
N VAL A 15 -4.89 4.15 -7.02
CA VAL A 15 -4.88 2.69 -6.93
C VAL A 15 -4.18 2.11 -8.15
N CYS A 16 -3.34 1.09 -7.95
CA CYS A 16 -2.63 0.43 -9.04
C CYS A 16 -2.65 -1.09 -8.85
N ALA A 17 -3.10 -1.83 -9.87
CA ALA A 17 -2.98 -3.29 -9.93
C ALA A 17 -1.81 -3.67 -10.83
N SER A 18 -0.85 -4.44 -10.30
CA SER A 18 0.32 -4.87 -11.06
C SER A 18 0.89 -6.20 -10.58
N THR A 19 1.71 -6.83 -11.44
CA THR A 19 2.54 -7.98 -11.08
C THR A 19 3.81 -7.49 -10.40
N CYS A 20 4.07 -7.99 -9.20
CA CYS A 20 5.28 -7.71 -8.42
C CYS A 20 6.28 -8.85 -8.60
N TYR A 21 7.56 -8.53 -8.76
CA TYR A 21 8.66 -9.50 -8.85
C TYR A 21 9.63 -9.31 -7.68
N ARG A 22 9.87 -10.36 -6.89
CA ARG A 22 10.78 -10.31 -5.73
C ARG A 22 11.79 -11.47 -5.76
N PRO A 23 13.10 -11.20 -5.60
CA PRO A 23 14.13 -12.22 -5.74
C PRO A 23 14.23 -13.17 -4.53
N GLU A 24 13.77 -12.74 -3.34
CA GLU A 24 13.71 -13.59 -2.12
C GLU A 24 15.02 -14.37 -1.81
N THR A 25 16.18 -13.74 -2.03
CA THR A 25 17.52 -14.40 -2.04
C THR A 25 18.05 -14.90 -0.68
N ASP A 26 17.37 -14.60 0.44
CA ASP A 26 17.71 -15.07 1.79
C ASP A 26 16.55 -15.88 2.41
N ALA A 27 15.92 -16.74 1.60
CA ALA A 27 14.70 -17.46 1.96
C ALA A 27 14.97 -18.79 2.68
N GLY A 28 15.54 -18.72 3.89
CA GLY A 28 15.69 -19.88 4.77
C GLY A 28 14.39 -20.39 5.42
N ARG A 29 13.21 -19.85 5.10
CA ARG A 29 12.00 -20.07 5.93
C ARG A 29 10.75 -20.66 5.29
N GLU A 30 10.48 -20.52 3.99
CA GLU A 30 9.20 -20.98 3.41
C GLU A 30 9.38 -21.41 1.95
N ALA A 31 9.74 -22.68 1.74
CA ALA A 31 9.98 -23.24 0.40
C ALA A 31 8.71 -23.75 -0.32
N TRP A 32 7.57 -23.81 0.39
CA TRP A 32 6.34 -24.45 -0.10
C TRP A 32 5.13 -23.55 0.11
N GLY A 33 4.18 -23.60 -0.83
CA GLY A 33 2.95 -22.82 -0.80
C GLY A 33 3.09 -21.45 -1.46
N LEU A 34 2.09 -20.58 -1.25
CA LEU A 34 1.97 -19.28 -1.91
C LEU A 34 2.31 -18.09 -1.01
N TYR A 35 2.73 -18.35 0.24
CA TYR A 35 3.00 -17.28 1.21
C TYR A 35 4.20 -16.42 0.81
N ARG A 36 5.23 -17.02 0.19
CA ARG A 36 6.41 -16.34 -0.33
C ARG A 36 6.75 -16.87 -1.73
N VAL A 37 6.54 -16.05 -2.75
CA VAL A 37 6.75 -16.41 -4.17
C VAL A 37 7.45 -15.28 -4.92
N HIS A 38 8.10 -15.62 -6.03
CA HIS A 38 8.85 -14.65 -6.83
C HIS A 38 7.96 -13.70 -7.63
N HIS A 39 6.72 -14.08 -7.90
CA HIS A 39 5.75 -13.26 -8.64
C HIS A 39 4.35 -13.35 -8.03
N PHE A 40 3.70 -12.21 -7.84
CA PHE A 40 2.33 -12.15 -7.35
C PHE A 40 1.62 -10.88 -7.84
N THR A 41 0.29 -10.91 -7.89
CA THR A 41 -0.51 -9.72 -8.22
C THR A 41 -0.78 -8.94 -6.94
N LYS A 42 -0.64 -7.61 -7.00
CA LYS A 42 -0.93 -6.71 -5.88
C LYS A 42 -1.76 -5.52 -6.35
N VAL A 43 -2.74 -5.14 -5.54
CA VAL A 43 -3.39 -3.84 -5.61
C VAL A 43 -2.73 -2.93 -4.58
N GLU A 44 -2.16 -1.81 -5.03
CA GLU A 44 -1.47 -0.82 -4.19
C GLU A 44 -2.32 0.43 -4.02
N MET A 45 -2.43 0.91 -2.79
CA MET A 45 -2.85 2.29 -2.52
C MET A 45 -1.60 3.16 -2.41
N PHE A 46 -1.53 4.21 -3.21
CA PHE A 46 -0.46 5.20 -3.18
C PHE A 46 -1.06 6.59 -3.08
N ALA A 47 -0.50 7.44 -2.24
CA ALA A 47 -1.03 8.78 -2.07
C ALA A 47 0.08 9.82 -1.87
N VAL A 48 -0.18 11.02 -2.36
CA VAL A 48 0.65 12.22 -2.19
C VAL A 48 -0.21 13.26 -1.50
N THR A 49 0.31 13.88 -0.45
CA THR A 49 -0.43 14.89 0.32
C THR A 49 0.43 16.12 0.58
N ALA A 50 -0.21 17.18 1.06
CA ALA A 50 0.45 18.41 1.46
C ALA A 50 1.27 18.20 2.74
N ASN A 51 2.06 19.20 3.10
CA ASN A 51 2.81 19.24 4.36
C ASN A 51 2.71 20.65 4.97
N GLU A 52 1.50 21.23 4.96
CA GLU A 52 1.27 22.60 5.43
C GLU A 52 1.33 22.67 6.96
N THR A 53 0.77 21.66 7.63
CA THR A 53 0.71 21.55 9.10
C THR A 53 1.68 20.52 9.67
N GLY A 54 2.16 19.60 8.84
CA GLY A 54 3.02 18.49 9.28
C GLY A 54 2.25 17.27 9.79
N ALA A 55 0.92 17.29 9.73
CA ALA A 55 0.05 16.21 10.20
C ALA A 55 -0.68 15.47 9.07
N GLU A 56 -0.64 15.98 7.84
CA GLU A 56 -1.42 15.48 6.72
C GLU A 56 -1.03 14.06 6.31
N SER A 57 0.27 13.72 6.35
CA SER A 57 0.75 12.37 6.05
C SER A 57 0.30 11.34 7.07
N ASP A 58 0.27 11.72 8.36
CA ASP A 58 -0.16 10.83 9.44
C ASP A 58 -1.67 10.57 9.38
N ALA A 59 -2.45 11.61 9.08
CA ALA A 59 -3.88 11.47 8.84
C ALA A 59 -4.18 10.55 7.65
N LEU A 60 -3.43 10.72 6.55
CA LEU A 60 -3.57 9.88 5.35
C LEU A 60 -3.13 8.43 5.61
N LEU A 61 -2.06 8.22 6.38
CA LEU A 61 -1.66 6.87 6.81
C LEU A 61 -2.77 6.20 7.62
N ALA A 62 -3.38 6.92 8.57
CA ALA A 62 -4.49 6.41 9.36
C ALA A 62 -5.70 6.03 8.48
N GLU A 63 -6.01 6.84 7.47
CA GLU A 63 -7.06 6.55 6.47
C GLU A 63 -6.75 5.26 5.68
N LEU A 64 -5.53 5.12 5.16
CA LEU A 64 -5.12 3.93 4.40
C LEU A 64 -5.16 2.65 5.26
N VAL A 65 -4.75 2.74 6.52
CA VAL A 65 -4.84 1.62 7.47
C VAL A 65 -6.30 1.28 7.77
N ALA A 66 -7.18 2.27 7.93
CA ALA A 66 -8.60 2.02 8.14
C ALA A 66 -9.23 1.29 6.95
N LEU A 67 -8.93 1.70 5.71
CA LEU A 67 -9.38 1.01 4.50
C LEU A 67 -8.87 -0.44 4.43
N GLN A 68 -7.61 -0.68 4.80
CA GLN A 68 -7.08 -2.05 4.89
C GLN A 68 -7.89 -2.90 5.87
N LYS A 69 -8.15 -2.36 7.07
CA LYS A 69 -8.94 -3.04 8.10
C LYS A 69 -10.36 -3.34 7.63
N GLU A 70 -11.01 -2.40 6.95
CA GLU A 70 -12.33 -2.59 6.34
C GLU A 70 -12.30 -3.75 5.33
N MET A 71 -11.34 -3.76 4.39
CA MET A 71 -11.19 -4.84 3.41
C MET A 71 -11.01 -6.21 4.06
N PHE A 72 -10.18 -6.34 5.10
CA PHE A 72 -10.02 -7.62 5.81
C PHE A 72 -11.29 -8.02 6.58
N SER A 73 -11.99 -7.06 7.19
CA SER A 73 -13.25 -7.29 7.89
C SER A 73 -14.36 -7.76 6.95
N GLU A 74 -14.48 -7.16 5.76
CA GLU A 74 -15.46 -7.56 4.73
C GLU A 74 -15.21 -8.98 4.21
N LEU A 75 -13.95 -9.39 4.15
CA LEU A 75 -13.56 -10.77 3.81
C LEU A 75 -13.78 -11.76 4.97
N GLY A 76 -14.17 -11.30 6.16
CA GLY A 76 -14.35 -12.13 7.35
C GLY A 76 -13.05 -12.70 7.90
N LEU A 77 -11.91 -12.07 7.62
CA LEU A 77 -10.59 -12.51 8.06
C LEU A 77 -10.27 -11.94 9.45
N HIS A 78 -9.72 -12.77 10.33
CA HIS A 78 -9.19 -12.30 11.61
C HIS A 78 -7.79 -11.70 11.40
N TYR A 79 -7.58 -10.45 11.83
CA TYR A 79 -6.31 -9.73 11.71
C TYR A 79 -5.98 -8.95 13.00
N ARG A 80 -4.79 -8.33 13.05
CA ARG A 80 -4.34 -7.45 14.14
C ARG A 80 -3.56 -6.27 13.58
#